data_AF-A0A7C6TUL7-F1
#
_entry.id   AF-A0A7C6TUL7-F1
#
_cell.length_a   1.000
_cell.length_b   1.000
_cell.length_c   1.000
_cell.angle_alpha   90.00
_cell.angle_beta   90.00
_cell.angle_gamma   90.00
#
_symmetry.space_group_name_H-M   'P 1'
#
loop_
_entity.id
_entity.type
_entity.pdbx_description
1 polymer ?
#
loop_
_entity_poly.entity_id
_entity_poly.type
_entity_poly.pdbx_seq_one_letter_code
_entity_poly.pdbx_strand_id
1 'polypeptide(L)'
;MRSRELIERYLDYFRSREHAIIPGASLVPENDPSVLFTTAGMHPLVPFLLGEPHPAGRRLANLQKCLRTDDIDNVGDGFHHTFFLMLGNWSLGDYFKAEAIAMSFEFLTAPEYLGIDPQRLYVTVFGGDDDAPFDDESVSIWQRLYAAVGIDARLGERIYAFGKKENWWGPVGETGPCGRDTEMFYDTGKPACSPDCDPSCSCGKYVEIWNDVFLEYYRHADGTYTPLKQKNVDTGMGVARVTAVTGGYGDDDYLTELFAPLIARIEALSGQDYDADEETTRSMRIVADHVRSAVFAIGDGVPPSNVERGYVVRRLIRRAIRHGRLLGISQAFAVQIADVVIDSYRDLFPELAERREAILNEMGAEEERFARTLDRGLNQFDRLVAGREGGAISGQEAFDLYQTYGFPLELTVELAAERGLVVDEAGFHAAFEEHQRISRAGATRRFAGGLGDHSEEVVRLHTATHLLHAALRQVLGDHVEQKGSNITPERLRFDFSHPQAMTDDEVRQVEELVNARIQEDLPLTVEAMTLDEALASGALAFFGEKYGDTVNVYSVGGFSREVCGGPHVSSTGELGRFRIVKEQSSGRGVRRIRAVLET
;
A
#
# COMPACT_ATOMS: atom_id res chain seq x y z
N MET A 1 12.65 -28.97 2.83
CA MET A 1 11.27 -29.11 2.30
C MET A 1 11.02 -27.98 1.30
N ARG A 2 10.11 -28.13 0.33
CA ARG A 2 9.68 -26.98 -0.51
C ARG A 2 8.44 -26.30 0.09
N SER A 3 8.21 -25.02 -0.17
CA SER A 3 7.07 -24.26 0.40
C SER A 3 5.70 -24.88 0.08
N ARG A 4 5.48 -25.35 -1.14
CA ARG A 4 4.23 -26.02 -1.52
C ARG A 4 3.95 -27.27 -0.70
N GLU A 5 4.98 -28.08 -0.46
CA GLU A 5 4.88 -29.29 0.37
C GLU A 5 4.57 -28.93 1.83
N LEU A 6 5.19 -27.86 2.36
CA LEU A 6 4.88 -27.34 3.69
C LEU A 6 3.41 -26.89 3.79
N ILE A 7 2.93 -26.10 2.82
CA ILE A 7 1.54 -25.61 2.77
C ILE A 7 0.56 -26.79 2.72
N GLU A 8 0.78 -27.76 1.84
CA GLU A 8 -0.07 -28.94 1.70
C GLU A 8 -0.09 -29.77 3.00
N ARG A 9 1.07 -30.04 3.60
CA ARG A 9 1.16 -30.76 4.88
C ARG A 9 0.44 -30.04 6.01
N TYR A 10 0.59 -28.72 6.13
CA TYR A 10 -0.08 -27.93 7.16
C TYR A 10 -1.60 -27.99 7.01
N LEU A 11 -2.12 -27.74 5.80
CA LEU A 11 -3.56 -27.74 5.58
C LEU A 11 -4.16 -29.15 5.73
N ASP A 12 -3.46 -30.20 5.31
CA ASP A 12 -3.90 -31.58 5.50
C ASP A 12 -3.89 -31.99 6.98
N TYR A 13 -2.87 -31.56 7.72
CA TYR A 13 -2.78 -31.75 9.16
C TYR A 13 -4.00 -31.14 9.86
N PHE A 14 -4.26 -29.84 9.68
CA PHE A 14 -5.39 -29.18 10.34
C PHE A 14 -6.76 -29.70 9.85
N ARG A 15 -6.88 -30.09 8.58
CA ARG A 15 -8.09 -30.76 8.09
C ARG A 15 -8.37 -32.07 8.83
N SER A 16 -7.33 -32.86 9.11
CA SER A 16 -7.48 -34.10 9.90
C SER A 16 -7.80 -33.86 11.39
N ARG A 17 -7.63 -32.62 11.89
CA ARG A 17 -8.05 -32.16 13.22
C ARG A 17 -9.36 -31.36 13.16
N GLU A 18 -10.20 -31.65 12.16
CA GLU A 18 -11.54 -31.09 11.98
C GLU A 18 -11.58 -29.57 11.72
N HIS A 19 -10.46 -28.97 11.29
CA HIS A 19 -10.48 -27.58 10.85
C HIS A 19 -11.01 -27.49 9.42
N ALA A 20 -11.94 -26.57 9.19
CA ALA A 20 -12.37 -26.21 7.86
C ALA A 20 -11.27 -25.39 7.18
N ILE A 21 -10.85 -25.84 5.99
CA ILE A 21 -9.89 -25.09 5.18
C ILE A 21 -10.64 -24.01 4.41
N ILE A 22 -10.43 -22.75 4.78
CA ILE A 22 -11.07 -21.58 4.17
C ILE A 22 -10.11 -20.89 3.18
N PRO A 23 -10.61 -20.18 2.16
CA PRO A 23 -9.75 -19.38 1.30
C PRO A 23 -9.06 -18.25 2.09
N GLY A 24 -7.87 -17.84 1.65
CA GLY A 24 -7.25 -16.60 2.10
C GLY A 24 -7.99 -15.38 1.55
N ALA A 25 -7.89 -14.25 2.26
CA ALA A 25 -8.44 -12.97 1.83
C ALA A 25 -7.46 -12.18 0.94
N SER A 26 -7.97 -11.16 0.27
CA SER A 26 -7.18 -10.15 -0.45
C SER A 26 -6.22 -9.41 0.49
N LEU A 27 -5.11 -8.90 -0.04
CA LEU A 27 -4.25 -7.93 0.64
C LEU A 27 -4.97 -6.60 0.91
N VAL A 28 -6.04 -6.31 0.17
CA VAL A 28 -6.89 -5.14 0.38
C VAL A 28 -8.03 -5.53 1.33
N PRO A 29 -8.04 -5.03 2.58
CA PRO A 29 -9.10 -5.35 3.54
C PRO A 29 -10.46 -4.89 3.04
N GLU A 30 -11.46 -5.74 3.11
CA GLU A 30 -12.84 -5.39 2.82
C GLU A 30 -13.47 -4.74 4.06
N ASN A 31 -13.95 -3.51 3.92
CA ASN A 31 -14.69 -2.77 4.97
C ASN A 31 -13.90 -2.42 6.25
N ASP A 32 -12.56 -2.45 6.21
CA ASP A 32 -11.73 -1.98 7.32
C ASP A 32 -10.91 -0.73 6.91
N PRO A 33 -11.26 0.47 7.44
CA PRO A 33 -10.51 1.69 7.16
C PRO A 33 -9.29 1.89 8.08
N SER A 34 -9.09 1.06 9.10
CA SER A 34 -8.05 1.25 10.12
C SER A 34 -6.65 0.87 9.63
N VAL A 35 -6.55 -0.01 8.62
CA VAL A 35 -5.28 -0.45 8.06
C VAL A 35 -5.29 -0.44 6.53
N LEU A 36 -4.11 -0.20 5.94
CA LEU A 36 -3.96 -0.13 4.49
C LEU A 36 -3.94 -1.52 3.85
N PHE A 37 -3.31 -2.51 4.47
CA PHE A 37 -3.21 -3.86 3.95
C PHE A 37 -3.56 -4.87 5.03
N THR A 38 -3.93 -6.08 4.62
CA THR A 38 -4.06 -7.22 5.52
C THR A 38 -2.69 -7.57 6.08
N THR A 39 -2.50 -7.34 7.39
CA THR A 39 -1.21 -7.53 8.06
C THR A 39 -1.07 -8.89 8.74
N ALA A 40 -2.16 -9.62 8.97
CA ALA A 40 -2.15 -10.91 9.68
C ALA A 40 -3.29 -11.83 9.23
N GLY A 41 -3.13 -13.13 9.48
CA GLY A 41 -4.13 -14.16 9.22
C GLY A 41 -5.47 -13.92 9.93
N MET A 42 -5.44 -13.41 11.16
CA MET A 42 -6.68 -13.14 11.91
C MET A 42 -7.44 -11.89 11.47
N HIS A 43 -6.85 -11.01 10.67
CA HIS A 43 -7.48 -9.72 10.35
C HIS A 43 -8.84 -9.87 9.66
N PRO A 44 -9.01 -10.72 8.62
CA PRO A 44 -10.33 -11.00 8.04
C PRO A 44 -11.29 -11.74 8.99
N LEU A 45 -10.80 -12.24 10.12
CA LEU A 45 -11.57 -13.07 11.07
C LEU A 45 -12.01 -12.31 12.33
N VAL A 46 -11.65 -11.03 12.47
CA VAL A 46 -11.97 -10.21 13.65
C VAL A 46 -13.43 -10.28 14.09
N PRO A 47 -14.46 -10.18 13.20
CA PRO A 47 -15.86 -10.27 13.62
C PRO A 47 -16.17 -11.60 14.33
N PHE A 48 -15.60 -12.70 13.86
CA PHE A 48 -15.84 -14.03 14.42
C PHE A 48 -15.09 -14.25 15.73
N LEU A 49 -13.90 -13.65 15.87
CA LEU A 49 -13.14 -13.61 17.12
C LEU A 49 -13.88 -12.83 18.22
N LEU A 50 -14.70 -11.85 17.85
CA LEU A 50 -15.58 -11.11 18.75
C LEU A 50 -16.88 -11.86 19.11
N GLY A 51 -17.10 -13.04 18.52
CA GLY A 51 -18.19 -13.96 18.85
C GLY A 51 -19.28 -14.10 17.78
N GLU A 52 -19.10 -13.52 16.59
CA GLU A 52 -19.98 -13.84 15.46
C GLU A 52 -19.75 -15.27 14.96
N PRO A 53 -20.79 -16.02 14.55
CA PRO A 53 -20.61 -17.36 14.02
C PRO A 53 -20.01 -17.31 12.60
N HIS A 54 -18.95 -18.09 12.37
CA HIS A 54 -18.38 -18.27 11.04
C HIS A 54 -19.11 -19.40 10.27
N PRO A 55 -19.46 -19.23 8.98
CA PRO A 55 -20.24 -20.21 8.21
C PRO A 55 -19.56 -21.57 8.06
N ALA A 56 -18.23 -21.63 8.11
CA ALA A 56 -17.46 -22.88 8.01
C ALA A 56 -17.26 -23.60 9.37
N GLY A 57 -17.84 -23.08 10.47
CA GLY A 57 -17.69 -23.64 11.81
C GLY A 57 -16.68 -22.90 12.68
N ARG A 58 -16.25 -23.53 13.78
CA ARG A 58 -15.43 -22.89 14.83
C ARG A 58 -13.93 -23.20 14.77
N ARG A 59 -13.53 -24.14 13.92
CA ARG A 59 -12.12 -24.53 13.69
C ARG A 59 -11.79 -24.20 12.25
N LEU A 60 -10.87 -23.27 12.02
CA LEU A 60 -10.56 -22.76 10.68
C LEU A 60 -9.05 -22.87 10.42
N ALA A 61 -8.63 -23.08 9.19
CA ALA A 61 -7.23 -22.94 8.78
C ALA A 61 -7.12 -22.43 7.35
N ASN A 62 -6.09 -21.65 7.04
CA ASN A 62 -5.85 -21.14 5.69
C ASN A 62 -4.37 -20.80 5.43
N LEU A 63 -4.14 -20.32 4.21
CA LEU A 63 -2.94 -19.59 3.79
C LEU A 63 -3.35 -18.14 3.49
N GLN A 64 -2.83 -17.18 4.25
CA GLN A 64 -3.13 -15.76 4.09
C GLN A 64 -1.95 -15.00 3.46
N LYS A 65 -2.26 -14.14 2.48
CA LYS A 65 -1.33 -13.11 1.98
C LYS A 65 -1.25 -11.98 3.01
N CYS A 66 -0.05 -11.60 3.43
CA CYS A 66 0.15 -10.49 4.37
C CYS A 66 1.13 -9.47 3.79
N LEU A 67 0.87 -8.18 4.05
CA LEU A 67 1.81 -7.10 3.74
C LEU A 67 1.97 -6.19 4.96
N ARG A 68 3.21 -6.00 5.41
CA ARG A 68 3.60 -5.11 6.51
C ARG A 68 4.70 -4.17 6.08
N THR A 69 4.65 -2.94 6.57
CA THR A 69 5.71 -1.94 6.34
C THR A 69 6.35 -1.44 7.62
N ASP A 70 5.90 -1.93 8.79
CA ASP A 70 6.45 -1.54 10.09
C ASP A 70 7.93 -1.96 10.20
N ASP A 71 8.26 -3.13 9.67
CA ASP A 71 9.61 -3.70 9.67
C ASP A 71 10.39 -3.44 8.35
N ILE A 72 9.97 -2.46 7.55
CA ILE A 72 10.58 -2.22 6.22
C ILE A 72 12.10 -1.94 6.29
N ASP A 73 12.59 -1.41 7.41
CA ASP A 73 14.01 -1.13 7.60
C ASP A 73 14.83 -2.36 8.01
N ASN A 74 14.17 -3.37 8.58
CA ASN A 74 14.79 -4.67 8.88
C ASN A 74 14.95 -5.51 7.61
N VAL A 75 14.10 -5.32 6.60
CA VAL A 75 14.20 -6.01 5.29
C VAL A 75 15.61 -5.84 4.71
N GLY A 76 16.16 -6.96 4.24
CA GLY A 76 17.55 -7.09 3.80
C GLY A 76 18.42 -7.91 4.76
N ASP A 77 17.94 -8.18 5.98
CA ASP A 77 18.40 -9.35 6.72
C ASP A 77 17.84 -10.65 6.11
N GLY A 78 18.08 -11.80 6.73
CA GLY A 78 17.73 -13.10 6.14
C GLY A 78 16.25 -13.49 6.22
N PHE A 79 15.41 -12.79 7.02
CA PHE A 79 14.11 -13.34 7.45
C PHE A 79 12.98 -12.31 7.66
N HIS A 80 13.22 -11.02 7.44
CA HIS A 80 12.18 -9.99 7.39
C HIS A 80 11.75 -9.69 5.96
N HIS A 81 10.43 -9.62 5.76
CA HIS A 81 9.81 -9.40 4.45
C HIS A 81 8.69 -8.38 4.56
N THR A 82 8.52 -7.53 3.55
CA THR A 82 7.33 -6.66 3.50
C THR A 82 6.08 -7.41 3.07
N PHE A 83 6.22 -8.41 2.20
CA PHE A 83 5.15 -9.36 1.85
C PHE A 83 5.53 -10.76 2.28
N PHE A 84 4.60 -11.50 2.86
CA PHE A 84 4.83 -12.90 3.18
C PHE A 84 3.52 -13.68 3.21
N LEU A 85 3.65 -15.01 3.13
CA LEU A 85 2.54 -15.93 3.27
C LEU A 85 2.52 -16.47 4.70
N MET A 86 1.37 -16.36 5.34
CA MET A 86 1.13 -16.82 6.70
C MET A 86 0.16 -17.99 6.66
N LEU A 87 0.61 -19.16 7.10
CA LEU A 87 -0.28 -20.27 7.44
C LEU A 87 -0.86 -19.99 8.82
N GLY A 88 -2.16 -20.18 8.99
CA GLY A 88 -2.80 -19.97 10.28
C GLY A 88 -3.90 -20.98 10.56
N ASN A 89 -4.16 -21.24 11.83
CA ASN A 89 -5.31 -21.97 12.33
C ASN A 89 -5.98 -21.19 13.46
N TRP A 90 -7.31 -21.25 13.50
CA TRP A 90 -8.12 -20.49 14.43
C TRP A 90 -9.08 -21.39 15.20
N SER A 91 -9.18 -21.13 16.50
CA SER A 91 -10.25 -21.60 17.37
C SER A 91 -11.17 -20.44 17.70
N LEU A 92 -12.44 -20.55 17.31
CA LEU A 92 -13.49 -19.59 17.63
C LEU A 92 -14.30 -20.11 18.84
N GLY A 93 -13.70 -20.06 20.03
CA GLY A 93 -14.33 -20.55 21.27
C GLY A 93 -14.48 -22.07 21.36
N ASP A 94 -13.62 -22.84 20.69
CA ASP A 94 -13.69 -24.31 20.65
C ASP A 94 -12.62 -24.99 21.52
N TYR A 95 -11.36 -24.74 21.20
CA TYR A 95 -10.19 -25.14 21.99
C TYR A 95 -9.33 -23.93 22.39
N PHE A 96 -8.34 -24.15 23.25
CA PHE A 96 -7.42 -23.10 23.74
C PHE A 96 -5.99 -23.66 23.88
N LYS A 97 -5.18 -23.09 24.78
CA LYS A 97 -3.74 -23.36 24.97
C LYS A 97 -3.31 -24.82 24.88
N ALA A 98 -3.89 -25.69 25.71
CA ALA A 98 -3.43 -27.08 25.81
C ALA A 98 -3.52 -27.85 24.48
N GLU A 99 -4.59 -27.64 23.70
CA GLU A 99 -4.76 -28.29 22.40
C GLU A 99 -3.95 -27.59 21.32
N ALA A 100 -3.93 -26.24 21.32
CA ALA A 100 -3.16 -25.44 20.36
C ALA A 100 -1.67 -25.79 20.42
N ILE A 101 -1.06 -25.67 21.60
CA ILE A 101 0.36 -25.93 21.81
C ILE A 101 0.71 -27.39 21.51
N ALA A 102 -0.16 -28.34 21.85
CA ALA A 102 0.06 -29.75 21.54
C ALA A 102 0.04 -29.99 20.02
N MET A 103 -0.90 -29.38 19.30
CA MET A 103 -0.95 -29.46 17.84
C MET A 103 0.27 -28.81 17.19
N SER A 104 0.71 -27.66 17.72
CA SER A 104 1.88 -26.95 17.21
C SER A 104 3.15 -27.77 17.40
N PHE A 105 3.35 -28.32 18.60
CA PHE A 105 4.50 -29.19 18.89
C PHE A 105 4.48 -30.46 18.04
N GLU A 106 3.33 -31.13 17.91
CA GLU A 106 3.20 -32.32 17.07
C GLU A 106 3.56 -32.00 15.61
N PHE A 107 2.96 -30.97 15.01
CA PHE A 107 3.23 -30.64 13.61
C PHE A 107 4.70 -30.31 13.34
N LEU A 108 5.36 -29.57 14.26
CA LEU A 108 6.79 -29.26 14.15
C LEU A 108 7.68 -30.50 14.28
N THR A 109 7.37 -31.42 15.20
CA THR A 109 8.33 -32.44 15.64
C THR A 109 8.05 -33.85 15.12
N ALA A 110 6.81 -34.18 14.77
CA ALA A 110 6.49 -35.53 14.30
C ALA A 110 7.16 -35.80 12.92
N PRO A 111 7.84 -36.94 12.73
CA PRO A 111 8.53 -37.27 11.48
C PRO A 111 7.65 -37.29 10.23
N GLU A 112 6.36 -37.60 10.37
CA GLU A 112 5.37 -37.58 9.29
C GLU A 112 5.00 -36.16 8.83
N TYR A 113 5.27 -35.13 9.64
CA TYR A 113 5.01 -33.72 9.36
C TYR A 113 6.30 -33.00 9.03
N LEU A 114 6.85 -32.18 9.94
CA LEU A 114 8.11 -31.47 9.67
C LEU A 114 9.35 -32.20 10.19
N GLY A 115 9.20 -33.05 11.21
CA GLY A 115 10.32 -33.84 11.77
C GLY A 115 11.47 -32.98 12.29
N ILE A 116 11.20 -31.75 12.75
CA ILE A 116 12.21 -30.89 13.33
C ILE A 116 12.68 -31.50 14.65
N ASP A 117 14.00 -31.59 14.83
CA ASP A 117 14.60 -32.06 16.08
C ASP A 117 14.14 -31.15 17.24
N PRO A 118 13.40 -31.70 18.24
CA PRO A 118 12.95 -30.92 19.39
C PRO A 118 14.08 -30.25 20.18
N GLN A 119 15.33 -30.73 20.08
CA GLN A 119 16.50 -30.09 20.70
C GLN A 119 16.81 -28.72 20.12
N ARG A 120 16.39 -28.46 18.88
CA ARG A 120 16.55 -27.17 18.20
C ARG A 120 15.39 -26.22 18.45
N LEU A 121 14.35 -26.66 19.16
CA LEU A 121 13.20 -25.82 19.48
C LEU A 121 13.38 -25.13 20.82
N TYR A 122 13.06 -23.84 20.81
CA TYR A 122 13.02 -22.93 21.93
C TYR A 122 11.65 -22.24 21.91
N VAL A 123 11.15 -21.84 23.07
CA VAL A 123 9.84 -21.18 23.13
C VAL A 123 9.87 -19.97 24.04
N THR A 124 9.06 -18.97 23.72
CA THR A 124 8.84 -17.78 24.54
C THR A 124 7.40 -17.77 25.06
N VAL A 125 7.17 -17.12 26.21
CA VAL A 125 5.85 -16.96 26.83
C VAL A 125 5.72 -15.60 27.47
N PHE A 126 4.50 -15.14 27.67
CA PHE A 126 4.25 -13.88 28.36
C PHE A 126 4.66 -13.91 29.84
N GLY A 127 5.53 -12.97 30.22
CA GLY A 127 6.13 -12.78 31.55
C GLY A 127 5.21 -12.19 32.62
N GLY A 128 4.06 -11.63 32.23
CA GLY A 128 3.13 -10.96 33.14
C GLY A 128 3.45 -9.49 33.37
N ASP A 129 2.40 -8.69 33.58
CA ASP A 129 2.47 -7.28 33.97
C ASP A 129 1.21 -6.87 34.76
N ASP A 130 0.98 -5.56 34.91
CA ASP A 130 -0.17 -5.01 35.63
C ASP A 130 -1.52 -5.28 34.94
N ASP A 131 -1.53 -5.55 33.62
CA ASP A 131 -2.75 -5.76 32.84
C ASP A 131 -3.10 -7.25 32.70
N ALA A 132 -2.10 -8.13 32.67
CA ALA A 132 -2.31 -9.57 32.51
C ALA A 132 -1.29 -10.41 33.31
N PRO A 133 -1.70 -11.56 33.86
CA PRO A 133 -0.81 -12.41 34.64
C PRO A 133 0.22 -13.14 33.77
N PHE A 134 1.31 -13.56 34.40
CA PHE A 134 2.29 -14.50 33.84
C PHE A 134 1.60 -15.74 33.25
N ASP A 135 2.09 -16.24 32.11
CA ASP A 135 1.53 -17.42 31.44
C ASP A 135 2.14 -18.74 31.94
N ASP A 136 1.87 -19.07 33.20
CA ASP A 136 2.30 -20.32 33.83
C ASP A 136 1.66 -21.58 33.21
N GLU A 137 0.46 -21.43 32.64
CA GLU A 137 -0.25 -22.49 31.92
C GLU A 137 0.53 -22.96 30.68
N SER A 138 0.94 -22.03 29.81
CA SER A 138 1.70 -22.35 28.60
C SER A 138 3.06 -22.96 28.96
N VAL A 139 3.75 -22.45 29.98
CA VAL A 139 5.01 -23.03 30.50
C VAL A 139 4.80 -24.50 30.89
N SER A 140 3.75 -24.79 31.66
CA SER A 140 3.46 -26.13 32.16
C SER A 140 3.11 -27.11 31.03
N ILE A 141 2.48 -26.62 29.95
CA ILE A 141 2.16 -27.42 28.76
C ILE A 141 3.45 -27.74 27.99
N TRP A 142 4.28 -26.73 27.71
CA TRP A 142 5.56 -26.91 27.01
C TRP A 142 6.48 -27.87 27.75
N GLN A 143 6.65 -27.70 29.07
CA GLN A 143 7.46 -28.60 29.90
C GLN A 143 7.03 -30.06 29.76
N ARG A 144 5.71 -30.31 29.73
CA ARG A 144 5.16 -31.66 29.59
C ARG A 144 5.45 -32.25 28.21
N LEU A 145 5.31 -31.46 27.15
CA LEU A 145 5.56 -31.90 25.76
C LEU A 145 7.06 -32.17 25.53
N TYR A 146 7.94 -31.29 26.00
CA TYR A 146 9.38 -31.52 25.98
C TYR A 146 9.79 -32.76 26.79
N ALA A 147 9.23 -32.94 27.99
CA ALA A 147 9.50 -34.12 28.82
C ALA A 147 9.06 -35.43 28.13
N ALA A 148 7.96 -35.40 27.36
CA ALA A 148 7.48 -36.56 26.60
C ALA A 148 8.47 -37.02 25.50
N VAL A 149 9.33 -36.12 25.02
CA VAL A 149 10.42 -36.42 24.08
C VAL A 149 11.80 -36.44 24.75
N GLY A 150 11.86 -36.51 26.08
CA GLY A 150 13.10 -36.67 26.85
C GLY A 150 13.91 -35.38 27.06
N ILE A 151 13.28 -34.21 26.96
CA ILE A 151 13.92 -32.90 27.15
C ILE A 151 13.46 -32.27 28.47
N ASP A 152 14.39 -31.93 29.35
CA ASP A 152 14.13 -31.12 30.55
C ASP A 152 14.13 -29.62 30.18
N ALA A 153 12.98 -29.11 29.73
CA ALA A 153 12.84 -27.73 29.29
C ALA A 153 12.56 -26.79 30.46
N ARG A 154 13.58 -26.07 30.93
CA ARG A 154 13.47 -25.14 32.06
C ARG A 154 13.19 -23.71 31.61
N LEU A 155 12.50 -22.97 32.47
CA LEU A 155 12.33 -21.53 32.34
C LEU A 155 13.69 -20.84 32.51
N GLY A 156 14.04 -19.96 31.58
CA GLY A 156 15.35 -19.28 31.49
C GLY A 156 16.43 -20.06 30.72
N GLU A 157 16.14 -21.27 30.26
CA GLU A 157 17.11 -22.09 29.49
C GLU A 157 16.58 -22.47 28.10
N ARG A 158 15.33 -22.97 28.02
CA ARG A 158 14.67 -23.35 26.76
C ARG A 158 13.32 -22.69 26.57
N ILE A 159 12.65 -22.40 27.70
CA ILE A 159 11.43 -21.60 27.76
C ILE A 159 11.84 -20.24 28.30
N TYR A 160 11.56 -19.15 27.59
CA TYR A 160 11.90 -17.80 28.02
C TYR A 160 10.63 -17.01 28.29
N ALA A 161 10.66 -16.14 29.29
CA ALA A 161 9.54 -15.27 29.63
C ALA A 161 9.90 -13.82 29.31
N PHE A 162 9.11 -13.17 28.46
CA PHE A 162 9.36 -11.79 28.04
C PHE A 162 8.13 -10.88 28.25
N GLY A 163 8.30 -9.57 28.07
CA GLY A 163 7.24 -8.60 28.29
C GLY A 163 6.26 -8.53 27.12
N LYS A 164 5.39 -7.52 27.14
CA LYS A 164 4.41 -7.30 26.05
C LYS A 164 5.03 -6.97 24.70
N LYS A 165 6.29 -6.53 24.66
CA LYS A 165 6.93 -6.21 23.40
C LYS A 165 7.18 -7.48 22.58
N GLU A 166 7.54 -8.56 23.26
CA GLU A 166 7.83 -9.85 22.63
C GLU A 166 6.62 -10.78 22.68
N ASN A 167 5.91 -10.88 23.81
CA ASN A 167 4.88 -11.92 24.00
C ASN A 167 3.46 -11.40 24.23
N TRP A 168 3.06 -10.40 23.45
CA TRP A 168 1.69 -9.89 23.46
C TRP A 168 1.25 -9.41 22.09
N TRP A 169 0.19 -10.00 21.58
CA TRP A 169 -0.39 -9.61 20.33
C TRP A 169 -1.50 -8.56 20.54
N GLY A 170 -1.24 -7.33 20.11
CA GLY A 170 -2.18 -6.21 20.15
C GLY A 170 -3.26 -6.30 19.05
N PRO A 171 -4.35 -5.53 19.12
CA PRO A 171 -5.40 -5.59 18.10
C PRO A 171 -4.89 -5.13 16.72
N VAL A 172 -5.62 -5.52 15.66
CA VAL A 172 -5.47 -4.85 14.37
C VAL A 172 -5.95 -3.40 14.53
N GLY A 173 -5.04 -2.45 14.38
CA GLY A 173 -5.31 -1.02 14.64
C GLY A 173 -5.25 -0.66 16.13
N GLU A 174 -6.08 0.30 16.57
CA GLU A 174 -6.02 0.83 17.94
C GLU A 174 -6.84 0.02 18.95
N THR A 175 -7.91 -0.65 18.52
CA THR A 175 -8.86 -1.36 19.38
C THR A 175 -9.25 -2.70 18.80
N GLY A 176 -9.51 -3.71 19.64
CA GLY A 176 -9.93 -5.02 19.16
C GLY A 176 -9.52 -6.19 20.05
N PRO A 177 -9.71 -7.43 19.58
CA PRO A 177 -9.27 -8.63 20.29
C PRO A 177 -7.74 -8.67 20.36
N CYS A 178 -7.21 -9.07 21.52
CA CYS A 178 -5.78 -9.15 21.81
C CYS A 178 -5.52 -10.18 22.92
N GLY A 179 -4.24 -10.51 23.13
CA GLY A 179 -3.86 -11.38 24.21
C GLY A 179 -2.38 -11.73 24.23
N ARG A 180 -2.01 -12.47 25.26
CA ARG A 180 -0.69 -13.11 25.39
C ARG A 180 -0.51 -14.18 24.32
N ASP A 181 0.73 -14.48 24.00
CA ASP A 181 1.10 -15.53 23.08
C ASP A 181 2.23 -16.40 23.64
N THR A 182 2.51 -17.46 22.89
CA THR A 182 3.75 -18.21 22.97
C THR A 182 4.30 -18.39 21.57
N GLU A 183 5.60 -18.18 21.40
CA GLU A 183 6.25 -18.27 20.08
C GLU A 183 7.28 -19.39 20.07
N MET A 184 7.40 -20.05 18.93
CA MET A 184 8.30 -21.16 18.68
C MET A 184 9.48 -20.67 17.85
N PHE A 185 10.69 -20.85 18.38
CA PHE A 185 11.94 -20.48 17.76
C PHE A 185 12.77 -21.71 17.39
N TYR A 186 13.46 -21.63 16.27
CA TYR A 186 14.44 -22.60 15.83
C TYR A 186 15.86 -22.09 16.03
N ASP A 187 16.71 -22.86 16.72
CA ASP A 187 18.15 -22.59 16.78
C ASP A 187 18.80 -23.00 15.45
N THR A 188 19.27 -22.02 14.68
CA THR A 188 19.90 -22.20 13.36
C THR A 188 21.30 -22.82 13.44
N GLY A 189 21.86 -22.93 14.64
CA GLY A 189 23.21 -23.41 14.88
C GLY A 189 24.27 -22.32 14.78
N LYS A 190 23.87 -21.06 14.50
CA LYS A 190 24.80 -19.92 14.57
C LYS A 190 25.34 -19.78 16.00
N PRO A 191 26.62 -19.38 16.16
CA PRO A 191 27.17 -19.05 17.47
C PRO A 191 26.38 -17.92 18.13
N ALA A 192 26.30 -17.94 19.46
CA ALA A 192 25.74 -16.84 20.23
C ALA A 192 26.53 -15.55 19.97
N CYS A 193 25.84 -14.44 19.70
CA CYS A 193 26.46 -13.14 19.46
C CYS A 193 27.00 -12.48 20.75
N SER A 194 26.49 -12.91 21.91
CA SER A 194 26.88 -12.46 23.24
C SER A 194 26.55 -13.54 24.28
N PRO A 195 27.03 -13.40 25.53
CA PRO A 195 26.63 -14.29 26.64
C PRO A 195 25.12 -14.28 26.94
N ASP A 196 24.42 -13.19 26.58
CA ASP A 196 22.99 -12.98 26.83
C ASP A 196 22.15 -13.27 25.56
N CYS A 197 22.70 -14.01 24.59
CA CYS A 197 22.01 -14.33 23.35
C CYS A 197 20.87 -15.33 23.60
N ASP A 198 19.64 -14.85 23.50
CA ASP A 198 18.41 -15.61 23.70
C ASP A 198 17.44 -15.42 22.50
N PRO A 199 16.24 -16.03 22.51
CA PRO A 199 15.28 -15.93 21.41
C PRO A 199 14.81 -14.50 21.05
N SER A 200 14.97 -13.51 21.94
CA SER A 200 14.63 -12.11 21.63
C SER A 200 15.67 -11.42 20.73
N CYS A 201 16.80 -12.07 20.47
CA CYS A 201 17.90 -11.51 19.70
C CYS A 201 17.69 -11.62 18.18
N SER A 202 17.99 -10.56 17.44
CA SER A 202 17.91 -10.50 15.97
C SER A 202 19.17 -11.03 15.24
N CYS A 203 20.11 -11.68 15.92
CA CYS A 203 21.37 -12.12 15.32
C CYS A 203 21.27 -13.34 14.36
N GLY A 204 20.06 -13.87 14.16
CA GLY A 204 19.80 -15.03 13.31
C GLY A 204 20.15 -16.37 13.95
N LYS A 205 20.59 -16.40 15.22
CA LYS A 205 20.73 -17.66 15.97
C LYS A 205 19.39 -18.33 16.23
N TYR A 206 18.40 -17.56 16.65
CA TYR A 206 17.05 -18.02 16.87
C TYR A 206 16.15 -17.36 15.84
N VAL A 207 15.39 -18.17 15.10
CA VAL A 207 14.42 -17.68 14.12
C VAL A 207 13.04 -18.14 14.57
N GLU A 208 12.14 -17.18 14.79
CA GLU A 208 10.74 -17.44 15.09
C GLU A 208 10.08 -18.09 13.86
N ILE A 209 9.55 -19.30 14.04
CA ILE A 209 8.96 -20.12 12.97
C ILE A 209 7.43 -20.21 13.06
N TRP A 210 6.85 -19.95 14.23
CA TRP A 210 5.41 -20.03 14.45
C TRP A 210 5.04 -19.34 15.78
N ASN A 211 3.86 -18.70 15.85
CA ASN A 211 3.28 -18.19 17.08
C ASN A 211 1.86 -18.73 17.34
N ASP A 212 1.53 -18.89 18.62
CA ASP A 212 0.19 -19.21 19.13
C ASP A 212 -0.31 -18.06 20.03
N VAL A 213 -1.25 -17.26 19.52
CA VAL A 213 -1.86 -16.13 20.20
C VAL A 213 -3.15 -16.55 20.90
N PHE A 214 -3.24 -16.25 22.18
CA PHE A 214 -4.37 -16.60 23.05
C PHE A 214 -5.26 -15.38 23.28
N LEU A 215 -6.11 -15.08 22.31
CA LEU A 215 -7.02 -13.95 22.34
C LEU A 215 -8.09 -14.14 23.41
N GLU A 216 -7.93 -13.45 24.54
CA GLU A 216 -8.86 -13.48 25.67
C GLU A 216 -9.23 -12.10 26.22
N TYR A 217 -8.67 -11.03 25.63
CA TYR A 217 -8.93 -9.65 26.00
C TYR A 217 -9.37 -8.80 24.80
N TYR A 218 -10.12 -7.74 25.08
CA TYR A 218 -10.46 -6.67 24.15
C TYR A 218 -9.78 -5.39 24.63
N ARG A 219 -9.01 -4.74 23.77
CA ARG A 219 -8.38 -3.44 24.04
C ARG A 219 -9.32 -2.31 23.61
N HIS A 220 -9.61 -1.40 24.54
CA HIS A 220 -10.40 -0.19 24.30
C HIS A 220 -9.52 0.97 23.85
N ALA A 221 -10.17 2.01 23.30
CA ALA A 221 -9.48 3.20 22.79
C ALA A 221 -8.73 3.99 23.89
N ASP A 222 -9.16 3.87 25.15
CA ASP A 222 -8.49 4.46 26.31
C ASP A 222 -7.29 3.62 26.81
N GLY A 223 -6.96 2.53 26.12
CA GLY A 223 -5.87 1.62 26.45
C GLY A 223 -6.23 0.54 27.47
N THR A 224 -7.44 0.54 28.03
CA THR A 224 -7.87 -0.47 29.02
C THR A 224 -8.23 -1.80 28.35
N TYR A 225 -8.20 -2.88 29.13
CA TYR A 225 -8.51 -4.24 28.67
C TYR A 225 -9.74 -4.81 29.39
N THR A 226 -10.62 -5.47 28.63
CA THR A 226 -11.73 -6.26 29.19
C THR A 226 -11.74 -7.67 28.65
N PRO A 227 -12.18 -8.70 29.41
CA PRO A 227 -12.27 -10.06 28.89
C PRO A 227 -13.16 -10.18 27.64
N LEU A 228 -12.74 -10.98 26.67
CA LEU A 228 -13.59 -11.36 25.54
C LEU A 228 -14.73 -12.30 25.96
N LYS A 229 -15.81 -12.29 25.18
CA LYS A 229 -16.97 -13.19 25.39
C LYS A 229 -16.60 -14.67 25.29
N GLN A 230 -15.61 -14.97 24.45
CA GLN A 230 -15.07 -16.31 24.22
C GLN A 230 -13.55 -16.23 24.16
N LYS A 231 -12.88 -17.31 24.55
CA LYS A 231 -11.43 -17.45 24.37
C LYS A 231 -11.16 -18.01 22.98
N ASN A 232 -10.28 -17.37 22.23
CA ASN A 232 -9.93 -17.80 20.89
C ASN A 232 -8.44 -18.16 20.81
N VAL A 233 -8.10 -18.93 19.79
CA VAL A 233 -6.72 -19.16 19.37
C VAL A 233 -6.57 -18.56 17.98
N ASP A 234 -5.51 -17.81 17.78
CA ASP A 234 -4.99 -17.35 16.50
C ASP A 234 -3.56 -17.84 16.38
N THR A 235 -3.15 -18.35 15.21
CA THR A 235 -1.77 -18.78 14.99
C THR A 235 -1.25 -18.25 13.67
N GLY A 236 0.07 -18.04 13.60
CA GLY A 236 0.76 -17.52 12.44
C GLY A 236 2.10 -18.21 12.21
N MET A 237 2.18 -19.00 11.15
CA MET A 237 3.42 -19.63 10.67
C MET A 237 3.87 -18.97 9.37
N GLY A 238 5.04 -18.33 9.40
CA GLY A 238 5.66 -17.73 8.22
C GLY A 238 6.20 -18.79 7.26
N VAL A 239 5.60 -18.93 6.07
CA VAL A 239 5.97 -19.98 5.10
C VAL A 239 7.45 -19.89 4.69
N ALA A 240 7.97 -18.68 4.49
CA ALA A 240 9.37 -18.46 4.09
C ALA A 240 10.34 -19.00 5.14
N ARG A 241 10.19 -18.56 6.40
CA ARG A 241 11.04 -18.98 7.52
C ARG A 241 11.05 -20.49 7.75
N VAL A 242 9.87 -21.12 7.77
CA VAL A 242 9.79 -22.58 7.96
C VAL A 242 10.35 -23.34 6.77
N THR A 243 10.18 -22.82 5.55
CA THR A 243 10.80 -23.41 4.35
C THR A 243 12.33 -23.31 4.41
N ALA A 244 12.88 -22.19 4.90
CA ALA A 244 14.32 -22.02 5.09
C ALA A 244 14.88 -23.04 6.10
N VAL A 245 14.25 -23.12 7.26
CA VAL A 245 14.62 -24.04 8.35
C VAL A 245 14.58 -25.50 7.90
N THR A 246 13.44 -25.95 7.37
CA THR A 246 13.26 -27.34 6.92
C THR A 246 13.99 -27.65 5.61
N GLY A 247 14.41 -26.62 4.88
CA GLY A 247 15.27 -26.69 3.70
C GLY A 247 16.76 -26.81 4.03
N GLY A 248 17.15 -26.54 5.28
CA GLY A 248 18.55 -26.54 5.71
C GLY A 248 19.29 -25.23 5.42
N TYR A 249 18.58 -24.14 5.14
CA TYR A 249 19.14 -22.82 4.83
C TYR A 249 19.33 -21.93 6.07
N GLY A 250 18.94 -22.40 7.25
CA GLY A 250 19.14 -21.68 8.50
C GLY A 250 18.22 -20.46 8.61
N ASP A 251 18.82 -19.28 8.76
CA ASP A 251 18.12 -17.98 8.85
C ASP A 251 18.06 -17.22 7.53
N ASP A 252 18.40 -17.83 6.40
CA ASP A 252 18.34 -17.18 5.10
C ASP A 252 17.19 -17.70 4.24
N ASP A 253 16.08 -16.97 4.27
CA ASP A 253 14.90 -17.24 3.48
C ASP A 253 15.16 -17.07 1.98
N TYR A 254 16.14 -16.25 1.59
CA TYR A 254 16.38 -15.89 0.19
C TYR A 254 17.07 -17.00 -0.61
N LEU A 255 17.61 -18.01 0.09
CA LEU A 255 18.13 -19.24 -0.50
C LEU A 255 17.02 -20.27 -0.83
N THR A 256 15.80 -20.05 -0.33
CA THR A 256 14.67 -20.93 -0.64
C THR A 256 14.20 -20.75 -2.08
N GLU A 257 13.43 -21.72 -2.59
CA GLU A 257 12.85 -21.61 -3.93
C GLU A 257 11.92 -20.40 -4.13
N LEU A 258 11.46 -19.76 -3.03
CA LEU A 258 10.56 -18.62 -3.07
C LEU A 258 11.29 -17.35 -3.57
N PHE A 259 12.61 -17.33 -3.45
CA PHE A 259 13.44 -16.16 -3.73
C PHE A 259 14.65 -16.48 -4.61
N ALA A 260 15.20 -17.70 -4.56
CA ALA A 260 16.37 -18.07 -5.34
C ALA A 260 16.24 -17.74 -6.85
N PRO A 261 15.08 -17.91 -7.51
CA PRO A 261 14.91 -17.45 -8.89
C PRO A 261 15.01 -15.93 -9.07
N LEU A 262 14.53 -15.15 -8.10
CA LEU A 262 14.62 -13.69 -8.10
C LEU A 262 16.06 -13.25 -7.85
N ILE A 263 16.74 -13.84 -6.88
CA ILE A 263 18.16 -13.59 -6.58
C ILE A 263 19.01 -13.90 -7.80
N ALA A 264 18.85 -15.08 -8.42
CA ALA A 264 19.56 -15.44 -9.64
C ALA A 264 19.31 -14.46 -10.80
N ARG A 265 18.09 -13.89 -10.89
CA ARG A 265 17.80 -12.85 -11.87
C ARG A 265 18.54 -11.55 -11.55
N ILE A 266 18.62 -11.17 -10.28
CA ILE A 266 19.34 -9.97 -9.82
C ILE A 266 20.85 -10.13 -10.07
N GLU A 267 21.45 -11.26 -9.70
CA GLU A 267 22.87 -11.56 -9.98
C GLU A 267 23.19 -11.44 -11.48
N ALA A 268 22.33 -12.00 -12.34
CA ALA A 268 22.50 -11.90 -13.79
C ALA A 268 22.41 -10.46 -14.33
N LEU A 269 21.71 -9.57 -13.63
CA LEU A 269 21.54 -8.17 -14.00
C LEU A 269 22.65 -7.27 -13.45
N SER A 270 23.12 -7.54 -12.22
CA SER A 270 24.17 -6.78 -11.55
C SER A 270 25.58 -7.23 -11.95
N GLY A 271 25.74 -8.51 -12.32
CA GLY A 271 27.05 -9.15 -12.48
C GLY A 271 27.78 -9.39 -11.15
N GLN A 272 27.06 -9.33 -10.03
CA GLN A 272 27.57 -9.60 -8.69
C GLN A 272 26.95 -10.89 -8.16
N ASP A 273 27.69 -11.64 -7.34
CA ASP A 273 27.22 -12.86 -6.72
C ASP A 273 26.49 -12.55 -5.40
N TYR A 274 25.46 -13.33 -5.09
CA TYR A 274 24.86 -13.40 -3.76
C TYR A 274 25.92 -13.91 -2.78
N ASP A 275 26.09 -13.22 -1.65
CA ASP A 275 27.15 -13.43 -0.66
C ASP A 275 28.55 -12.93 -1.04
N ALA A 276 28.67 -12.07 -2.06
CA ALA A 276 29.93 -11.37 -2.34
C ALA A 276 30.40 -10.52 -1.14
N ASP A 277 29.46 -9.78 -0.53
CA ASP A 277 29.64 -9.01 0.70
C ASP A 277 28.25 -8.67 1.32
N GLU A 278 28.25 -8.16 2.55
CA GLU A 278 27.03 -7.88 3.31
C GLU A 278 26.13 -6.81 2.66
N GLU A 279 26.71 -5.76 2.06
CA GLU A 279 25.95 -4.68 1.44
C GLU A 279 25.30 -5.14 0.12
N THR A 280 26.03 -5.92 -0.66
CA THR A 280 25.57 -6.56 -1.89
C THR A 280 24.42 -7.52 -1.57
N THR A 281 24.61 -8.46 -0.63
CA THR A 281 23.56 -9.40 -0.21
C THR A 281 22.33 -8.65 0.30
N ARG A 282 22.50 -7.66 1.18
CA ARG A 282 21.41 -6.84 1.70
C ARG A 282 20.61 -6.16 0.58
N SER A 283 21.30 -5.59 -0.40
CA SER A 283 20.65 -4.91 -1.53
C SER A 283 19.88 -5.88 -2.43
N MET A 284 20.44 -7.07 -2.72
CA MET A 284 19.72 -8.09 -3.51
C MET A 284 18.44 -8.55 -2.80
N ARG A 285 18.51 -8.74 -1.48
CA ARG A 285 17.36 -9.13 -0.65
C ARG A 285 16.26 -8.08 -0.67
N ILE A 286 16.61 -6.79 -0.51
CA ILE A 286 15.64 -5.68 -0.57
C ILE A 286 14.99 -5.60 -1.95
N VAL A 287 15.77 -5.75 -3.03
CA VAL A 287 15.22 -5.77 -4.40
C VAL A 287 14.23 -6.91 -4.57
N ALA A 288 14.60 -8.14 -4.18
CA ALA A 288 13.76 -9.32 -4.32
C ALA A 288 12.46 -9.19 -3.52
N ASP A 289 12.54 -8.79 -2.25
CA ASP A 289 11.36 -8.62 -1.39
C ASP A 289 10.42 -7.54 -1.94
N HIS A 290 10.92 -6.32 -2.18
CA HIS A 290 10.05 -5.20 -2.51
C HIS A 290 9.41 -5.32 -3.89
N VAL A 291 10.11 -5.89 -4.88
CA VAL A 291 9.49 -6.20 -6.18
C VAL A 291 8.39 -7.24 -6.01
N ARG A 292 8.62 -8.29 -5.23
CA ARG A 292 7.60 -9.30 -4.93
C ARG A 292 6.38 -8.68 -4.26
N SER A 293 6.57 -7.84 -3.24
CA SER A 293 5.50 -7.15 -2.53
C SER A 293 4.67 -6.25 -3.45
N ALA A 294 5.34 -5.49 -4.33
CA ALA A 294 4.66 -4.66 -5.31
C ALA A 294 3.84 -5.48 -6.32
N VAL A 295 4.37 -6.61 -6.80
CA VAL A 295 3.65 -7.53 -7.70
C VAL A 295 2.36 -8.03 -7.06
N PHE A 296 2.42 -8.50 -5.80
CA PHE A 296 1.23 -8.99 -5.11
C PHE A 296 0.21 -7.88 -4.83
N ALA A 297 0.66 -6.69 -4.42
CA ALA A 297 -0.24 -5.56 -4.18
C ALA A 297 -0.93 -5.08 -5.48
N ILE A 298 -0.21 -5.00 -6.60
CA ILE A 298 -0.80 -4.65 -7.91
C ILE A 298 -1.71 -5.79 -8.41
N GLY A 299 -1.32 -7.04 -8.17
CA GLY A 299 -2.15 -8.23 -8.42
C GLY A 299 -3.51 -8.12 -7.73
N ASP A 300 -3.54 -7.66 -6.47
CA ASP A 300 -4.78 -7.41 -5.72
C ASP A 300 -5.47 -6.07 -6.07
N GLY A 301 -4.99 -5.38 -7.11
CA GLY A 301 -5.65 -4.20 -7.69
C GLY A 301 -5.19 -2.86 -7.14
N VAL A 302 -4.01 -2.79 -6.50
CA VAL A 302 -3.45 -1.56 -5.96
C VAL A 302 -2.32 -1.02 -6.86
N PRO A 303 -2.61 -0.08 -7.79
CA PRO A 303 -1.56 0.54 -8.61
C PRO A 303 -0.74 1.56 -7.80
N PRO A 304 0.51 1.85 -8.23
CA PRO A 304 1.34 2.90 -7.62
C PRO A 304 0.66 4.29 -7.70
N SER A 305 0.61 5.01 -6.58
CA SER A 305 -0.07 6.32 -6.46
C SER A 305 0.65 7.27 -5.48
N ASN A 306 0.15 8.50 -5.32
CA ASN A 306 0.70 9.46 -4.35
C ASN A 306 0.08 9.33 -2.94
N VAL A 307 -0.92 8.47 -2.75
CA VAL A 307 -1.74 8.42 -1.53
C VAL A 307 -2.02 6.99 -1.08
N GLU A 308 -2.23 6.82 0.22
CA GLU A 308 -2.69 5.57 0.85
C GLU A 308 -1.91 4.32 0.39
N ARG A 309 -2.62 3.24 0.02
CA ARG A 309 -2.05 1.96 -0.44
C ARG A 309 -1.14 2.14 -1.65
N GLY A 310 -1.54 2.99 -2.59
CA GLY A 310 -0.74 3.25 -3.80
C GLY A 310 0.58 3.95 -3.49
N TYR A 311 0.63 4.77 -2.45
CA TYR A 311 1.89 5.35 -1.97
C TYR A 311 2.85 4.27 -1.45
N VAL A 312 2.33 3.28 -0.71
CA VAL A 312 3.14 2.14 -0.23
C VAL A 312 3.73 1.35 -1.40
N VAL A 313 2.90 0.96 -2.38
CA VAL A 313 3.36 0.22 -3.57
C VAL A 313 4.44 1.01 -4.32
N ARG A 314 4.23 2.31 -4.49
CA ARG A 314 5.23 3.19 -5.09
C ARG A 314 6.54 3.21 -4.29
N ARG A 315 6.47 3.36 -2.97
CA ARG A 315 7.65 3.39 -2.09
C ARG A 315 8.48 2.11 -2.23
N LEU A 316 7.83 0.95 -2.23
CA LEU A 316 8.47 -0.35 -2.42
C LEU A 316 9.22 -0.43 -3.77
N ILE A 317 8.55 -0.07 -4.87
CA ILE A 317 9.16 -0.08 -6.21
C ILE A 317 10.38 0.85 -6.26
N ARG A 318 10.27 2.07 -5.71
CA ARG A 318 11.35 3.05 -5.74
C ARG A 318 12.56 2.65 -4.91
N ARG A 319 12.34 2.07 -3.72
CA ARG A 319 13.42 1.55 -2.87
C ARG A 319 14.09 0.34 -3.53
N ALA A 320 13.34 -0.54 -4.19
CA ALA A 320 13.93 -1.61 -5.01
C ALA A 320 14.83 -1.03 -6.13
N ILE A 321 14.35 -0.04 -6.90
CA ILE A 321 15.13 0.57 -7.98
C ILE A 321 16.41 1.24 -7.44
N ARG A 322 16.34 1.90 -6.28
CA ARG A 322 17.52 2.46 -5.60
C ARG A 322 18.56 1.38 -5.29
N HIS A 323 18.17 0.27 -4.67
CA HIS A 323 19.09 -0.83 -4.37
C HIS A 323 19.63 -1.48 -5.66
N GLY A 324 18.83 -1.56 -6.72
CA GLY A 324 19.32 -1.96 -8.04
C GLY A 324 20.44 -1.05 -8.55
N ARG A 325 20.36 0.27 -8.33
CA ARG A 325 21.44 1.21 -8.67
C ARG A 325 22.70 0.99 -7.83
N LEU A 326 22.56 0.69 -6.53
CA LEU A 326 23.70 0.34 -5.67
C LEU A 326 24.43 -0.93 -6.15
N LEU A 327 23.67 -1.89 -6.68
CA LEU A 327 24.20 -3.11 -7.32
C LEU A 327 24.77 -2.86 -8.73
N GLY A 328 24.84 -1.61 -9.20
CA GLY A 328 25.36 -1.28 -10.53
C GLY A 328 24.39 -1.54 -11.69
N ILE A 329 23.14 -1.90 -11.42
CA ILE A 329 22.12 -2.13 -12.45
C ILE A 329 21.68 -0.77 -13.00
N SER A 330 22.10 -0.46 -14.23
CA SER A 330 21.79 0.82 -14.92
C SER A 330 20.55 0.75 -15.82
N GLN A 331 20.23 -0.44 -16.32
CA GLN A 331 19.05 -0.69 -17.15
C GLN A 331 17.77 -0.89 -16.32
N ALA A 332 16.61 -0.78 -16.97
CA ALA A 332 15.32 -1.09 -16.35
C ALA A 332 15.23 -2.60 -16.07
N PHE A 333 14.86 -2.97 -14.85
CA PHE A 333 14.88 -4.35 -14.38
C PHE A 333 13.62 -4.78 -13.62
N ALA A 334 12.79 -3.85 -13.15
CA ALA A 334 11.67 -4.16 -12.27
C ALA A 334 10.67 -5.11 -12.95
N VAL A 335 10.40 -4.91 -14.24
CA VAL A 335 9.55 -5.79 -15.07
C VAL A 335 10.13 -7.20 -15.15
N GLN A 336 11.45 -7.33 -15.25
CA GLN A 336 12.11 -8.62 -15.45
C GLN A 336 12.04 -9.48 -14.18
N ILE A 337 12.18 -8.86 -13.00
CA ILE A 337 12.03 -9.55 -11.72
C ILE A 337 10.55 -9.81 -11.43
N ALA A 338 9.66 -8.86 -11.75
CA ALA A 338 8.22 -9.04 -11.60
C ALA A 338 7.69 -10.24 -12.39
N ASP A 339 8.22 -10.47 -13.59
CA ASP A 339 7.86 -11.63 -14.41
C ASP A 339 8.23 -12.96 -13.73
N VAL A 340 9.41 -13.02 -13.13
CA VAL A 340 9.88 -14.19 -12.36
C VAL A 340 8.98 -14.42 -11.14
N VAL A 341 8.54 -13.36 -10.45
CA VAL A 341 7.60 -13.48 -9.33
C VAL A 341 6.28 -14.08 -9.81
N ILE A 342 5.71 -13.56 -10.90
CA ILE A 342 4.45 -14.08 -11.45
C ILE A 342 4.58 -15.56 -11.79
N ASP A 343 5.66 -15.97 -12.46
CA ASP A 343 5.88 -17.38 -12.80
C ASP A 343 6.10 -18.29 -11.59
N SER A 344 6.74 -17.78 -10.54
CA SER A 344 7.00 -18.55 -9.33
C SER A 344 5.72 -18.80 -8.51
N TYR A 345 4.74 -17.91 -8.60
CA TYR A 345 3.55 -17.93 -7.76
C TYR A 345 2.23 -18.23 -8.48
N ARG A 346 2.17 -18.23 -9.82
CA ARG A 346 0.93 -18.40 -10.60
C ARG A 346 0.12 -19.68 -10.30
N ASP A 347 0.78 -20.74 -9.84
CA ASP A 347 0.11 -22.00 -9.51
C ASP A 347 -0.65 -21.91 -8.18
N LEU A 348 -0.17 -21.10 -7.24
CA LEU A 348 -0.83 -20.83 -5.94
C LEU A 348 -1.79 -19.64 -6.04
N PHE A 349 -1.46 -18.65 -6.87
CA PHE A 349 -2.21 -17.40 -7.05
C PHE A 349 -2.44 -17.13 -8.54
N PRO A 350 -3.44 -17.80 -9.16
CA PRO A 350 -3.74 -17.66 -10.59
C PRO A 350 -4.03 -16.22 -11.02
N GLU A 351 -4.52 -15.40 -10.10
CA GLU A 351 -4.81 -13.97 -10.34
C GLU A 351 -3.57 -13.18 -10.80
N LEU A 352 -2.36 -13.61 -10.42
CA LEU A 352 -1.11 -12.99 -10.88
C LEU A 352 -0.88 -13.23 -12.38
N ALA A 353 -1.21 -14.42 -12.87
CA ALA A 353 -1.12 -14.73 -14.29
C ALA A 353 -2.22 -14.01 -15.10
N GLU A 354 -3.44 -13.97 -14.57
CA GLU A 354 -4.57 -13.25 -15.17
C GLU A 354 -4.29 -11.75 -15.31
N ARG A 355 -3.62 -11.15 -14.33
CA ARG A 355 -3.29 -9.72 -14.29
C ARG A 355 -1.87 -9.40 -14.73
N ARG A 356 -1.14 -10.35 -15.30
CA ARG A 356 0.28 -10.20 -15.68
C ARG A 356 0.54 -8.90 -16.44
N GLU A 357 -0.23 -8.64 -17.50
CA GLU A 357 -0.03 -7.44 -18.33
C GLU A 357 -0.19 -6.14 -17.53
N ALA A 358 -1.22 -6.06 -16.68
CA ALA A 358 -1.45 -4.90 -15.83
C ALA A 358 -0.30 -4.70 -14.81
N ILE A 359 0.15 -5.79 -14.18
CA ILE A 359 1.26 -5.76 -13.22
C ILE A 359 2.54 -5.25 -13.90
N LEU A 360 2.93 -5.84 -15.03
CA LEU A 360 4.17 -5.46 -15.73
C LEU A 360 4.11 -4.02 -16.24
N ASN A 361 2.95 -3.56 -16.73
CA ASN A 361 2.76 -2.20 -17.19
C ASN A 361 2.89 -1.17 -16.06
N GLU A 362 2.28 -1.41 -14.89
CA GLU A 362 2.40 -0.50 -13.74
C GLU A 362 3.82 -0.48 -13.16
N MET A 363 4.48 -1.65 -13.07
CA MET A 363 5.88 -1.75 -12.62
C MET A 363 6.82 -0.98 -13.55
N GLY A 364 6.71 -1.20 -14.87
CA GLY A 364 7.54 -0.52 -15.87
C GLY A 364 7.29 0.98 -15.91
N ALA A 365 6.02 1.40 -15.85
CA ALA A 365 5.66 2.82 -15.86
C ALA A 365 6.21 3.56 -14.64
N GLU A 366 6.18 2.95 -13.45
CA GLU A 366 6.77 3.56 -12.26
C GLU A 366 8.30 3.59 -12.32
N GLU A 367 8.95 2.53 -12.80
CA GLU A 367 10.41 2.50 -12.98
C GLU A 367 10.90 3.58 -13.95
N GLU A 368 10.25 3.73 -15.11
CA GLU A 368 10.59 4.77 -16.06
C GLU A 368 10.38 6.19 -15.49
N ARG A 369 9.30 6.39 -14.74
CA ARG A 369 9.04 7.69 -14.09
C ARG A 369 10.13 8.02 -13.10
N PHE A 370 10.50 7.06 -12.26
CA PHE A 370 11.42 7.27 -11.16
C PHE A 370 12.89 7.33 -11.61
N ALA A 371 13.31 6.53 -12.59
CA ALA A 371 14.66 6.56 -13.12
C ALA A 371 15.06 7.95 -13.64
N ARG A 372 14.13 8.70 -14.26
CA ARG A 372 14.36 10.07 -14.74
C ARG A 372 14.59 11.11 -13.64
N THR A 373 14.13 10.83 -12.43
CA THR A 373 14.28 11.72 -11.25
C THR A 373 15.40 11.28 -10.33
N LEU A 374 15.66 9.97 -10.25
CA LEU A 374 16.59 9.37 -9.30
C LEU A 374 18.01 9.92 -9.43
N ASP A 375 18.62 9.85 -10.62
CA ASP A 375 20.02 10.26 -10.80
C ASP A 375 20.22 11.75 -10.48
N ARG A 376 19.26 12.60 -10.84
CA ARG A 376 19.30 14.04 -10.51
C ARG A 376 19.13 14.27 -9.01
N GLY A 377 18.21 13.54 -8.39
CA GLY A 377 17.95 13.63 -6.96
C GLY A 377 19.12 13.16 -6.10
N LEU A 378 19.74 12.01 -6.43
CA LEU A 378 20.92 11.49 -5.74
C LEU A 378 22.10 12.46 -5.80
N ASN A 379 22.41 12.97 -6.99
CA ASN A 379 23.48 13.96 -7.15
C ASN A 379 23.24 15.22 -6.31
N GLN A 380 21.98 15.66 -6.18
CA GLN A 380 21.65 16.82 -5.39
C GLN A 380 21.67 16.52 -3.88
N PHE A 381 21.20 15.35 -3.47
CA PHE A 381 21.30 14.89 -2.10
C PHE A 381 22.77 14.82 -1.65
N ASP A 382 23.65 14.25 -2.47
CA ASP A 382 25.08 14.16 -2.17
C ASP A 382 25.72 15.54 -2.01
N ARG A 383 25.34 16.52 -2.84
CA ARG A 383 25.80 17.91 -2.68
C ARG A 383 25.27 18.56 -1.42
N LEU A 384 24.01 18.30 -1.05
CA LEU A 384 23.37 18.87 0.12
C LEU A 384 24.10 18.46 1.41
N VAL A 385 24.52 17.20 1.48
CA VAL A 385 25.15 16.62 2.68
C VAL A 385 26.67 16.51 2.59
N ALA A 386 27.28 16.95 1.47
CA ALA A 386 28.73 16.94 1.31
C ALA A 386 29.42 17.69 2.45
N GLY A 387 30.31 16.99 3.17
CA GLY A 387 31.03 17.54 4.31
C GLY A 387 30.23 17.65 5.61
N ARG A 388 29.01 17.09 5.67
CA ARG A 388 28.24 16.92 6.91
C ARG A 388 28.48 15.51 7.46
N GLU A 389 29.01 15.41 8.69
CA GLU A 389 29.04 14.17 9.46
C GLU A 389 28.10 14.35 10.66
N GLY A 390 26.96 13.65 10.64
CA GLY A 390 25.89 13.86 11.61
C GLY A 390 25.21 15.23 11.52
N GLY A 391 24.10 15.38 12.25
CA GLY A 391 23.26 16.59 12.22
C GLY A 391 21.90 16.35 11.54
N ALA A 392 21.28 17.42 11.04
CA ALA A 392 19.93 17.36 10.47
C ALA A 392 19.85 17.94 9.06
N ILE A 393 18.99 17.36 8.23
CA ILE A 393 18.45 17.94 7.01
C ILE A 393 17.14 18.63 7.41
N SER A 394 17.06 19.94 7.21
CA SER A 394 15.86 20.71 7.54
C SER A 394 14.68 20.31 6.64
N GLY A 395 13.46 20.51 7.14
CA GLY A 395 12.25 20.23 6.37
C GLY A 395 12.19 20.98 5.04
N GLN A 396 12.72 22.21 4.99
CA GLN A 396 12.82 22.99 3.75
C GLN A 396 13.81 22.37 2.77
N GLU A 397 14.99 21.93 3.22
CA GLU A 397 15.97 21.26 2.34
C GLU A 397 15.42 19.96 1.76
N ALA A 398 14.73 19.15 2.58
CA ALA A 398 14.05 17.95 2.11
C ALA A 398 12.90 18.28 1.14
N PHE A 399 12.15 19.36 1.42
CA PHE A 399 11.07 19.80 0.54
C PHE A 399 11.61 20.34 -0.78
N ASP A 400 12.77 20.99 -0.79
CA ASP A 400 13.47 21.46 -1.99
C ASP A 400 13.91 20.29 -2.89
N LEU A 401 14.43 19.21 -2.29
CA LEU A 401 14.72 17.94 -2.98
C LEU A 401 13.48 17.37 -3.65
N TYR A 402 12.36 17.35 -2.94
CA TYR A 402 11.07 16.88 -3.45
C TYR A 402 10.50 17.77 -4.57
N GLN A 403 10.30 19.07 -4.32
CA GLN A 403 9.61 19.96 -5.25
C GLN A 403 10.42 20.23 -6.52
N THR A 404 11.75 20.32 -6.41
CA THR A 404 12.60 20.76 -7.52
C THR A 404 13.10 19.57 -8.34
N TYR A 405 13.49 18.49 -7.66
CA TYR A 405 14.16 17.35 -8.29
C TYR A 405 13.26 16.11 -8.37
N GLY A 406 12.06 16.17 -7.79
CA GLY A 406 11.16 15.01 -7.69
C GLY A 406 11.70 13.94 -6.76
N PHE A 407 12.66 14.28 -5.88
CA PHE A 407 13.32 13.32 -5.02
C PHE A 407 12.47 13.06 -3.77
N PRO A 408 11.95 11.84 -3.59
CA PRO A 408 10.95 11.58 -2.55
C PRO A 408 11.49 11.76 -1.13
N LEU A 409 10.62 12.16 -0.20
CA LEU A 409 10.98 12.30 1.22
C LEU A 409 11.49 10.97 1.76
N GLU A 410 10.83 9.86 1.43
CA GLU A 410 11.20 8.53 1.94
C GLU A 410 12.67 8.16 1.63
N LEU A 411 13.17 8.52 0.45
CA LEU A 411 14.57 8.25 0.08
C LEU A 411 15.53 9.24 0.72
N THR A 412 15.08 10.47 0.96
CA THR A 412 15.86 11.48 1.68
C THR A 412 16.09 11.04 3.12
N VAL A 413 15.05 10.52 3.79
CA VAL A 413 15.13 9.95 5.14
C VAL A 413 16.08 8.76 5.17
N GLU A 414 15.91 7.83 4.25
CA GLU A 414 16.74 6.61 4.17
C GLU A 414 18.23 6.93 3.96
N LEU A 415 18.55 7.77 2.97
CA LEU A 415 19.94 8.17 2.70
C LEU A 415 20.54 9.04 3.81
N ALA A 416 19.73 9.83 4.51
CA ALA A 416 20.18 10.60 5.65
C ALA A 416 20.60 9.67 6.80
N ALA A 417 19.77 8.67 7.12
CA ALA A 417 20.03 7.70 8.17
C ALA A 417 21.34 6.92 7.94
N GLU A 418 21.61 6.50 6.69
CA GLU A 418 22.88 5.85 6.31
C GLU A 418 24.13 6.72 6.58
N ARG A 419 23.97 8.06 6.63
CA ARG A 419 25.04 9.02 6.94
C ARG A 419 24.98 9.54 8.38
N GLY A 420 24.16 8.94 9.24
CA GLY A 420 23.94 9.39 10.61
C GLY A 420 23.25 10.75 10.72
N LEU A 421 22.53 11.17 9.68
CA LEU A 421 21.75 12.40 9.63
C LEU A 421 20.27 12.10 9.92
N VAL A 422 19.57 13.07 10.51
CA VAL A 422 18.11 13.01 10.73
C VAL A 422 17.43 14.01 9.80
N VAL A 423 16.27 13.66 9.25
CA VAL A 423 15.46 14.59 8.45
C VAL A 423 14.35 15.16 9.34
N ASP A 424 14.15 16.47 9.27
CA ASP A 424 12.99 17.14 9.87
C ASP A 424 11.73 16.92 9.00
N GLU A 425 11.11 15.76 9.16
CA GLU A 425 9.89 15.37 8.44
C GLU A 425 8.70 16.30 8.77
N ALA A 426 8.59 16.75 10.02
CA ALA A 426 7.55 17.69 10.42
C ALA A 426 7.68 19.02 9.66
N GLY A 427 8.90 19.55 9.56
CA GLY A 427 9.20 20.72 8.75
C GLY A 427 8.94 20.49 7.25
N PHE A 428 9.21 19.30 6.73
CA PHE A 428 8.89 18.95 5.35
C PHE A 428 7.39 19.04 5.10
N HIS A 429 6.59 18.44 5.98
CA HIS A 429 5.13 18.45 5.85
C HIS A 429 4.58 19.87 5.98
N ALA A 430 5.11 20.68 6.89
CA ALA A 430 4.75 22.09 6.99
C ALA A 430 5.08 22.87 5.71
N ALA A 431 6.26 22.66 5.12
CA ALA A 431 6.66 23.29 3.86
C ALA A 431 5.80 22.80 2.68
N PHE A 432 5.47 21.51 2.66
CA PHE A 432 4.60 20.89 1.66
C PHE A 432 3.16 21.42 1.76
N GLU A 433 2.62 21.52 2.97
CA GLU A 433 1.30 22.10 3.24
C GLU A 433 1.25 23.57 2.88
N GLU A 434 2.28 24.35 3.20
CA GLU A 434 2.35 25.75 2.81
C GLU A 434 2.44 25.88 1.28
N HIS A 435 3.22 25.05 0.61
CA HIS A 435 3.25 25.02 -0.86
C HIS A 435 1.91 24.59 -1.44
N GLN A 436 1.23 23.61 -0.83
CA GLN A 436 -0.13 23.24 -1.19
C GLN A 436 -1.10 24.38 -0.94
N ARG A 437 -0.97 25.14 0.16
CA ARG A 437 -1.81 26.27 0.51
C ARG A 437 -1.57 27.45 -0.41
N ILE A 438 -0.33 27.71 -0.84
CA ILE A 438 0.00 28.73 -1.86
C ILE A 438 -0.51 28.28 -3.23
N SER A 439 -0.31 27.03 -3.60
CA SER A 439 -0.85 26.44 -4.83
C SER A 439 -2.37 26.43 -4.83
N ARG A 440 -2.97 26.14 -3.66
CA ARG A 440 -4.42 26.17 -3.41
C ARG A 440 -4.92 27.58 -3.34
N ALA A 441 -4.31 28.57 -2.69
CA ALA A 441 -4.73 29.97 -2.69
C ALA A 441 -4.60 30.60 -4.10
N GLY A 442 -3.55 30.20 -4.82
CA GLY A 442 -3.40 30.42 -6.25
C GLY A 442 -4.43 29.64 -7.10
N ALA A 443 -5.09 28.64 -6.54
CA ALA A 443 -6.20 27.88 -7.11
C ALA A 443 -7.58 28.20 -6.49
N THR A 444 -7.70 28.92 -5.36
CA THR A 444 -8.94 29.39 -4.72
C THR A 444 -9.34 30.71 -5.36
N ARG A 445 -8.36 31.43 -5.94
CA ARG A 445 -8.63 32.34 -7.07
C ARG A 445 -9.08 31.63 -8.35
N ARG A 446 -9.11 30.30 -8.41
CA ARG A 446 -9.41 29.52 -9.63
C ARG A 446 -10.51 28.46 -9.52
N PHE A 447 -11.01 28.09 -8.33
CA PHE A 447 -11.85 26.89 -8.16
C PHE A 447 -12.73 26.90 -6.89
N ALA A 448 -13.40 28.01 -6.60
CA ALA A 448 -14.71 27.94 -5.96
C ALA A 448 -15.72 28.22 -7.08
N GLY A 449 -16.79 27.44 -7.18
CA GLY A 449 -17.82 27.53 -8.22
C GLY A 449 -18.56 28.87 -8.21
N GLY A 450 -17.90 29.91 -8.69
CA GLY A 450 -18.34 31.29 -8.59
C GLY A 450 -17.11 32.18 -8.61
N LEU A 451 -16.76 32.59 -9.84
CA LEU A 451 -15.75 33.56 -10.23
C LEU A 451 -15.16 34.37 -9.05
N GLY A 452 -13.82 34.37 -8.89
CA GLY A 452 -13.17 35.29 -7.95
C GLY A 452 -13.31 36.77 -8.35
N ASP A 453 -13.86 37.03 -9.53
CA ASP A 453 -14.13 38.34 -10.14
C ASP A 453 -15.46 38.28 -10.90
N HIS A 454 -16.41 39.16 -10.59
CA HIS A 454 -17.71 39.26 -11.26
C HIS A 454 -17.75 40.36 -12.33
N SER A 455 -16.59 40.78 -12.82
CA SER A 455 -16.48 41.69 -13.98
C SER A 455 -17.24 41.13 -15.19
N GLU A 456 -17.72 42.05 -16.03
CA GLU A 456 -18.52 41.72 -17.21
C GLU A 456 -17.77 40.76 -18.16
N GLU A 457 -16.46 40.94 -18.30
CA GLU A 457 -15.59 40.08 -19.09
C GLU A 457 -15.56 38.64 -18.57
N VAL A 458 -15.50 38.47 -17.25
CA VAL A 458 -15.45 37.17 -16.61
C VAL A 458 -16.80 36.45 -16.70
N VAL A 459 -17.92 37.17 -16.60
CA VAL A 459 -19.29 36.63 -16.83
C VAL A 459 -19.46 36.17 -18.28
N ARG A 460 -18.95 36.93 -19.25
CA ARG A 460 -18.93 36.54 -20.66
C ARG A 460 -18.11 35.26 -20.87
N LEU A 461 -16.87 35.23 -20.39
CA LEU A 461 -16.00 34.06 -20.51
C LEU A 461 -16.53 32.82 -19.77
N HIS A 462 -17.30 33.02 -18.71
CA HIS A 462 -17.99 31.92 -18.02
C HIS A 462 -19.03 31.27 -18.92
N THR A 463 -19.87 32.07 -19.56
CA THR A 463 -20.85 31.56 -20.53
C THR A 463 -20.17 30.91 -21.75
N ALA A 464 -19.07 31.50 -22.23
CA ALA A 464 -18.27 30.89 -23.30
C ALA A 464 -17.69 29.51 -22.90
N THR A 465 -17.45 29.27 -21.61
CA THR A 465 -16.98 27.97 -21.11
C THR A 465 -18.05 26.88 -21.30
N HIS A 466 -19.32 27.17 -21.05
CA HIS A 466 -20.42 26.22 -21.29
C HIS A 466 -20.60 25.92 -22.79
N LEU A 467 -20.49 26.93 -23.65
CA LEU A 467 -20.52 26.73 -25.10
C LEU A 467 -19.35 25.87 -25.58
N LEU A 468 -18.15 26.14 -25.08
CA LEU A 468 -16.95 25.36 -25.40
C LEU A 468 -17.12 23.90 -24.98
N HIS A 469 -17.63 23.64 -23.78
CA HIS A 469 -17.80 22.28 -23.29
C HIS A 469 -18.82 21.49 -24.12
N ALA A 470 -19.98 22.07 -24.42
CA ALA A 470 -20.97 21.46 -25.31
C ALA A 470 -20.42 21.23 -26.72
N ALA A 471 -19.66 22.18 -27.27
CA ALA A 471 -19.02 22.04 -28.58
C ALA A 471 -17.98 20.91 -28.61
N LEU A 472 -17.16 20.79 -27.57
CA LEU A 472 -16.18 19.71 -27.44
C LEU A 472 -16.87 18.34 -27.38
N ARG A 473 -17.97 18.21 -26.64
CA ARG A 473 -18.74 16.97 -26.57
C ARG A 473 -19.37 16.61 -27.92
N GLN A 474 -19.86 17.60 -28.67
CA GLN A 474 -20.44 17.36 -29.99
C GLN A 474 -19.40 16.97 -31.04
N VAL A 475 -18.19 17.55 -31.00
CA VAL A 475 -17.12 17.28 -31.97
C VAL A 475 -16.34 16.01 -31.62
N LEU A 476 -15.98 15.83 -30.35
CA LEU A 476 -15.09 14.75 -29.90
C LEU A 476 -15.85 13.54 -29.35
N GLY A 477 -17.03 13.72 -28.77
CA GLY A 477 -17.86 12.66 -28.18
C GLY A 477 -18.17 12.85 -26.69
N ASP A 478 -19.10 12.05 -26.18
CA ASP A 478 -19.66 12.16 -24.83
C ASP A 478 -18.69 11.81 -23.69
N HIS A 479 -17.52 11.23 -24.00
CA HIS A 479 -16.45 10.95 -23.03
C HIS A 479 -15.70 12.20 -22.57
N VAL A 480 -15.94 13.34 -23.21
CA VAL A 480 -15.41 14.64 -22.79
C VAL A 480 -16.12 15.08 -21.51
N GLU A 481 -15.37 15.09 -20.42
CA GLU A 481 -15.79 15.56 -19.10
C GLU A 481 -14.84 16.66 -18.64
N GLN A 482 -15.37 17.69 -18.00
CA GLN A 482 -14.55 18.72 -17.37
C GLN A 482 -13.66 18.11 -16.27
N LYS A 483 -12.35 18.37 -16.35
CA LYS A 483 -11.35 18.02 -15.34
C LYS A 483 -10.78 19.25 -14.62
N GLY A 484 -11.07 20.44 -15.12
CA GLY A 484 -10.79 21.71 -14.45
C GLY A 484 -11.13 22.92 -15.31
N SER A 485 -11.42 24.06 -14.68
CA SER A 485 -11.70 25.33 -15.37
C SER A 485 -10.99 26.47 -14.64
N ASN A 486 -10.62 27.54 -15.33
CA ASN A 486 -10.22 28.80 -14.70
C ASN A 486 -10.47 29.95 -15.66
N ILE A 487 -11.19 30.96 -15.18
CA ILE A 487 -11.52 32.16 -15.95
C ILE A 487 -10.85 33.36 -15.27
N THR A 488 -10.29 34.25 -16.08
CA THR A 488 -9.82 35.60 -15.71
C THR A 488 -10.40 36.60 -16.71
N PRO A 489 -10.35 37.93 -16.46
CA PRO A 489 -10.85 38.91 -17.43
C PRO A 489 -10.24 38.80 -18.83
N GLU A 490 -9.02 38.27 -18.91
CA GLU A 490 -8.28 38.19 -20.18
C GLU A 490 -8.46 36.85 -20.91
N ARG A 491 -8.86 35.77 -20.24
CA ARG A 491 -8.92 34.42 -20.84
C ARG A 491 -9.69 33.40 -20.00
N LEU A 492 -10.16 32.35 -20.69
CA LEU A 492 -10.55 31.10 -20.05
C LEU A 492 -9.52 29.98 -20.29
N ARG A 493 -9.43 29.06 -19.34
CA ARG A 493 -8.68 27.81 -19.42
C ARG A 493 -9.61 26.66 -19.06
N PHE A 494 -9.79 25.72 -19.98
CA PHE A 494 -10.66 24.57 -19.83
C PHE A 494 -9.87 23.27 -19.98
N ASP A 495 -9.90 22.42 -18.96
CA ASP A 495 -9.25 21.12 -18.93
C ASP A 495 -10.32 20.03 -19.03
N PHE A 496 -10.13 19.05 -19.91
CA PHE A 496 -11.14 18.04 -20.22
C PHE A 496 -10.54 16.66 -20.50
N SER A 497 -11.30 15.58 -20.27
CA SER A 497 -10.88 14.22 -20.61
C SER A 497 -10.85 14.00 -22.11
N HIS A 498 -9.67 13.73 -22.64
CA HIS A 498 -9.49 13.29 -24.01
C HIS A 498 -8.11 12.62 -24.14
N PRO A 499 -7.99 11.40 -24.67
CA PRO A 499 -6.76 10.61 -24.61
C PRO A 499 -5.66 11.10 -25.57
N GLN A 500 -6.03 11.78 -26.65
CA GLN A 500 -5.13 12.19 -27.73
C GLN A 500 -5.08 13.72 -27.89
N ALA A 501 -4.18 14.23 -28.73
CA ALA A 501 -4.22 15.64 -29.12
C ALA A 501 -5.38 15.88 -30.08
N MET A 502 -6.06 17.02 -29.94
CA MET A 502 -7.04 17.44 -30.95
C MET A 502 -6.29 17.75 -32.25
N THR A 503 -6.85 17.32 -33.36
CA THR A 503 -6.42 17.72 -34.69
C THR A 503 -6.75 19.18 -34.94
N ASP A 504 -6.02 19.82 -35.87
CA ASP A 504 -6.29 21.21 -36.26
C ASP A 504 -7.72 21.40 -36.81
N ASP A 505 -8.30 20.35 -37.42
CA ASP A 505 -9.67 20.36 -37.88
C ASP A 505 -10.68 20.31 -36.73
N GLU A 506 -10.48 19.45 -35.73
CA GLU A 506 -11.33 19.39 -34.53
C GLU A 506 -11.28 20.71 -33.75
N VAL A 507 -10.10 21.33 -33.61
CA VAL A 507 -9.96 22.64 -32.96
C VAL A 507 -10.75 23.71 -33.72
N ARG A 508 -10.65 23.72 -35.06
CA ARG A 508 -11.41 24.65 -35.91
C ARG A 508 -12.92 24.43 -35.79
N GLN A 509 -13.38 23.18 -35.86
CA GLN A 509 -14.81 22.84 -35.77
C GLN A 509 -15.41 23.26 -34.43
N VAL A 510 -14.68 23.07 -33.33
CA VAL A 510 -15.12 23.53 -31.99
C VAL A 510 -15.24 25.05 -31.95
N GLU A 511 -14.24 25.78 -32.46
CA GLU A 511 -14.28 27.25 -32.51
C GLU A 511 -15.42 27.77 -33.39
N GLU A 512 -15.62 27.19 -34.57
CA GLU A 512 -16.72 27.53 -35.49
C GLU A 512 -18.08 27.28 -34.86
N LEU A 513 -18.25 26.14 -34.18
CA LEU A 513 -19.50 25.78 -33.52
C LEU A 513 -19.85 26.74 -32.38
N VAL A 514 -18.89 27.11 -31.53
CA VAL A 514 -19.11 28.10 -30.47
C VAL A 514 -19.53 29.45 -31.07
N ASN A 515 -18.81 29.93 -32.09
CA ASN A 515 -19.13 31.20 -32.74
C ASN A 515 -20.49 31.19 -33.44
N ALA A 516 -20.91 30.07 -34.03
CA ALA A 516 -22.25 29.91 -34.59
C ALA A 516 -23.33 30.10 -33.52
N ARG A 517 -23.15 29.52 -32.33
CA ARG A 517 -24.10 29.71 -31.20
C ARG A 517 -24.09 31.12 -30.64
N ILE A 518 -22.96 31.81 -30.70
CA ILE A 518 -22.89 33.24 -30.35
C ILE A 518 -23.69 34.06 -31.37
N GLN A 519 -23.55 33.78 -32.66
CA GLN A 519 -24.28 34.48 -33.73
C GLN A 519 -25.79 34.24 -33.69
N GLU A 520 -26.23 33.08 -33.19
CA GLU A 520 -27.65 32.75 -32.99
C GLU A 520 -28.31 33.54 -31.85
N ASP A 521 -27.54 34.22 -31.00
CA ASP A 521 -28.02 35.02 -29.85
C ASP A 521 -29.00 34.25 -28.95
N LEU A 522 -28.60 33.04 -28.56
CA LEU A 522 -29.41 32.11 -27.78
C LEU A 522 -29.64 32.66 -26.35
N PRO A 523 -30.87 32.59 -25.82
CA PRO A 523 -31.17 33.03 -24.47
C PRO A 523 -30.62 32.04 -23.42
N LEU A 524 -30.20 32.58 -22.27
CA LEU A 524 -29.83 31.80 -21.10
C LEU A 524 -30.98 31.75 -20.10
N THR A 525 -31.37 30.54 -19.70
CA THR A 525 -32.41 30.31 -18.69
C THR A 525 -31.83 29.58 -17.49
N VAL A 526 -32.32 29.90 -16.29
CA VAL A 526 -31.92 29.25 -15.04
C VAL A 526 -33.14 28.67 -14.34
N GLU A 527 -33.02 27.43 -13.89
CA GLU A 527 -34.05 26.72 -13.12
C GLU A 527 -33.42 26.15 -11.84
N ALA A 528 -34.08 26.36 -10.70
CA ALA A 528 -33.67 25.78 -9.43
C ALA A 528 -34.42 24.47 -9.20
N MET A 529 -33.69 23.37 -8.99
CA MET A 529 -34.26 22.03 -8.81
C MET A 529 -33.34 21.16 -7.94
N THR A 530 -33.78 19.94 -7.62
CA THR A 530 -32.90 18.96 -6.93
C THR A 530 -31.84 18.41 -7.88
N LEU A 531 -30.73 17.88 -7.35
CA LEU A 531 -29.67 17.28 -8.18
C LEU A 531 -30.20 16.10 -9.02
N ASP A 532 -31.11 15.29 -8.45
CA ASP A 532 -31.71 14.16 -9.15
C ASP A 532 -32.59 14.62 -10.32
N GLU A 533 -33.39 15.67 -10.13
CA GLU A 533 -34.18 16.29 -11.21
C GLU A 533 -33.28 16.90 -12.29
N ALA A 534 -32.18 17.55 -11.90
CA ALA A 534 -31.20 18.11 -12.82
C ALA A 534 -30.59 17.03 -13.72
N LEU A 535 -30.11 15.93 -13.13
CA LEU A 535 -29.54 14.80 -13.87
C LEU A 535 -30.59 14.14 -14.78
N ALA A 536 -31.83 13.97 -14.29
CA ALA A 536 -32.94 13.44 -15.09
C ALA A 536 -33.32 14.35 -16.29
N SER A 537 -33.10 15.65 -16.17
CA SER A 537 -33.33 16.63 -17.25
C SER A 537 -32.23 16.62 -18.34
N GLY A 538 -31.20 15.78 -18.18
CA GLY A 538 -30.03 15.73 -19.04
C GLY A 538 -28.99 16.81 -18.74
N ALA A 539 -29.05 17.45 -17.57
CA ALA A 539 -28.02 18.41 -17.16
C ALA A 539 -26.73 17.69 -16.79
N LEU A 540 -25.59 18.24 -17.21
CA LEU A 540 -24.30 17.76 -16.74
C LEU A 540 -24.02 18.30 -15.34
N ALA A 541 -23.59 17.41 -14.44
CA ALA A 541 -23.04 17.74 -13.13
C ALA A 541 -21.61 17.18 -13.04
N PHE A 542 -20.73 17.88 -12.34
CA PHE A 542 -19.30 17.57 -12.31
C PHE A 542 -18.93 16.81 -11.02
N PHE A 543 -18.33 15.62 -11.18
CA PHE A 543 -17.87 14.81 -10.05
C PHE A 543 -16.77 15.53 -9.26
N GLY A 544 -16.99 15.72 -7.95
CA GLY A 544 -16.05 16.33 -7.02
C GLY A 544 -16.53 17.66 -6.39
N GLU A 545 -17.61 18.24 -6.91
CA GLU A 545 -18.27 19.40 -6.28
C GLU A 545 -19.29 18.92 -5.23
N LYS A 546 -19.32 19.57 -4.06
CA LYS A 546 -20.38 19.36 -3.07
C LYS A 546 -21.59 20.20 -3.46
N TYR A 547 -22.58 19.55 -4.06
CA TYR A 547 -23.88 20.18 -4.35
C TYR A 547 -24.73 20.27 -3.07
N GLY A 548 -25.48 21.37 -2.93
CA GLY A 548 -26.49 21.52 -1.88
C GLY A 548 -27.81 20.82 -2.24
N ASP A 549 -28.79 20.85 -1.34
CA ASP A 549 -30.11 20.21 -1.52
C ASP A 549 -30.89 20.75 -2.73
N THR A 550 -30.59 21.97 -3.16
CA THR A 550 -31.10 22.59 -4.39
C THR A 550 -29.93 23.13 -5.21
N VAL A 551 -29.98 22.89 -6.52
CA VAL A 551 -28.98 23.32 -7.49
C VAL A 551 -29.61 24.22 -8.57
N ASN A 552 -28.82 25.12 -9.14
CA ASN A 552 -29.22 25.91 -10.31
C ASN A 552 -28.75 25.20 -11.58
N VAL A 553 -29.66 25.02 -12.53
CA VAL A 553 -29.38 24.46 -13.85
C VAL A 553 -29.48 25.59 -14.87
N TYR A 554 -28.36 25.91 -15.51
CA TYR A 554 -28.31 26.88 -16.60
C TYR A 554 -28.46 26.15 -17.94
N SER A 555 -29.38 26.63 -18.77
CA SER A 555 -29.57 26.15 -20.15
C SER A 555 -29.33 27.27 -21.16
N VAL A 556 -28.63 26.96 -22.24
CA VAL A 556 -28.30 27.90 -23.32
C VAL A 556 -28.98 27.44 -24.61
N GLY A 557 -30.16 27.96 -24.93
CA GLY A 557 -30.89 27.68 -26.19
C GLY A 557 -31.03 26.19 -26.59
N GLY A 558 -30.97 25.26 -25.64
CA GLY A 558 -30.95 23.81 -25.89
C GLY A 558 -29.61 23.22 -26.37
N PHE A 559 -28.56 24.05 -26.48
CA PHE A 559 -27.21 23.63 -26.86
C PHE A 559 -26.37 23.12 -25.69
N SER A 560 -26.49 23.77 -24.53
CA SER A 560 -25.84 23.36 -23.27
C SER A 560 -26.85 23.38 -22.14
N ARG A 561 -26.70 22.44 -21.18
CA ARG A 561 -27.47 22.37 -19.94
C ARG A 561 -26.58 21.81 -18.83
N GLU A 562 -26.25 22.63 -17.85
CA GLU A 562 -25.27 22.28 -16.83
C GLU A 562 -25.68 22.81 -15.45
N VAL A 563 -25.34 22.05 -14.41
CA VAL A 563 -25.46 22.50 -13.02
C VAL A 563 -24.35 23.51 -12.74
N CYS A 564 -24.70 24.77 -12.45
CA CYS A 564 -23.72 25.84 -12.26
C CYS A 564 -24.22 26.89 -11.25
N GLY A 565 -23.32 27.40 -10.41
CA GLY A 565 -23.60 28.42 -9.40
C GLY A 565 -23.09 29.82 -9.74
N GLY A 566 -22.36 30.01 -10.84
CA GLY A 566 -21.77 31.30 -11.22
C GLY A 566 -22.70 32.16 -12.10
N PRO A 567 -22.47 33.48 -12.18
CA PRO A 567 -23.26 34.37 -13.02
C PRO A 567 -22.97 34.17 -14.52
N HIS A 568 -23.97 34.46 -15.34
CA HIS A 568 -23.97 34.30 -16.80
C HIS A 568 -24.51 35.55 -17.49
N VAL A 569 -24.19 35.70 -18.79
CA VAL A 569 -24.83 36.72 -19.63
C VAL A 569 -26.29 36.35 -19.91
N SER A 570 -27.10 37.29 -20.37
CA SER A 570 -28.52 37.04 -20.66
C SER A 570 -28.73 36.35 -22.01
N SER A 571 -27.86 36.60 -22.99
CA SER A 571 -27.83 35.92 -24.27
C SER A 571 -26.41 35.68 -24.80
N THR A 572 -26.23 34.68 -25.68
CA THR A 572 -24.91 34.36 -26.22
C THR A 572 -24.34 35.44 -27.14
N GLY A 573 -25.18 36.34 -27.70
CA GLY A 573 -24.74 37.46 -28.54
C GLY A 573 -23.89 38.49 -27.80
N GLU A 574 -23.95 38.51 -26.47
CA GLU A 574 -23.12 39.39 -25.62
C GLU A 574 -21.64 38.99 -25.60
N LEU A 575 -21.29 37.81 -26.14
CA LEU A 575 -19.94 37.24 -26.05
C LEU A 575 -18.94 37.80 -27.08
N GLY A 576 -19.39 38.41 -28.17
CA GLY A 576 -18.50 38.86 -29.26
C GLY A 576 -18.00 37.67 -30.09
N ARG A 577 -16.68 37.54 -30.29
CA ARG A 577 -16.08 36.43 -31.05
C ARG A 577 -15.23 35.55 -30.15
N PHE A 578 -15.47 34.24 -30.17
CA PHE A 578 -14.68 33.26 -29.44
C PHE A 578 -13.46 32.79 -30.26
N ARG A 579 -12.29 32.71 -29.62
CA ARG A 579 -11.08 32.15 -30.25
C ARG A 579 -10.29 31.24 -29.31
N ILE A 580 -9.92 30.06 -29.79
CA ILE A 580 -8.99 29.14 -29.14
C ILE A 580 -7.56 29.61 -29.41
N VAL A 581 -6.84 29.99 -28.36
CA VAL A 581 -5.45 30.46 -28.43
C VAL A 581 -4.48 29.28 -28.45
N LYS A 582 -4.78 28.24 -27.67
CA LYS A 582 -3.88 27.08 -27.55
C LYS A 582 -4.62 25.85 -27.04
N GLU A 583 -4.30 24.71 -27.64
CA GLU A 583 -4.62 23.37 -27.14
C GLU A 583 -3.30 22.67 -26.76
N GLN A 584 -3.26 21.95 -25.63
CA GLN A 584 -2.09 21.18 -25.19
C GLN A 584 -2.45 20.11 -24.17
N SER A 585 -1.55 19.13 -23.98
CA SER A 585 -1.67 18.15 -22.88
C SER A 585 -1.57 18.82 -21.50
N SER A 586 -2.40 18.37 -20.55
CA SER A 586 -2.40 18.79 -19.13
C SER A 586 -2.08 17.64 -18.18
N GLY A 587 -2.01 16.40 -18.68
CA GLY A 587 -1.79 15.16 -17.94
C GLY A 587 -2.20 13.95 -18.77
N ARG A 588 -1.97 12.71 -18.28
CA ARG A 588 -2.42 11.49 -18.98
C ARG A 588 -3.94 11.51 -19.11
N GLY A 589 -4.45 11.44 -20.34
CA GLY A 589 -5.89 11.45 -20.62
C GLY A 589 -6.59 12.80 -20.44
N VAL A 590 -5.85 13.89 -20.18
CA VAL A 590 -6.42 15.23 -19.96
C VAL A 590 -5.79 16.25 -20.90
N ARG A 591 -6.63 16.95 -21.64
CA ARG A 591 -6.27 18.04 -22.55
C ARG A 591 -6.69 19.38 -21.96
N ARG A 592 -6.06 20.46 -22.43
CA ARG A 592 -6.28 21.83 -21.95
C ARG A 592 -6.40 22.79 -23.14
N ILE A 593 -7.50 23.51 -23.18
CA ILE A 593 -7.72 24.65 -24.06
C ILE A 593 -7.54 25.95 -23.29
N ARG A 594 -6.88 26.94 -23.92
CA ARG A 594 -6.94 28.34 -23.53
C ARG A 594 -7.64 29.11 -24.64
N ALA A 595 -8.64 29.91 -24.28
CA ALA A 595 -9.42 30.69 -25.23
C ALA A 595 -9.72 32.09 -24.70
N VAL A 596 -10.09 32.98 -25.60
CA VAL A 596 -10.41 34.39 -25.35
C VAL A 596 -11.69 34.79 -26.07
N LEU A 597 -12.28 35.91 -25.65
CA LEU A 597 -13.30 36.62 -26.41
C LEU A 597 -12.68 37.87 -27.02
N GLU A 598 -12.97 38.11 -28.30
CA GLU A 598 -12.55 39.28 -29.06
C GLU A 598 -13.78 40.14 -29.35
N THR A 599 -13.64 41.45 -29.18
CA THR A 599 -14.71 42.43 -29.38
C THR A 599 -14.98 42.75 -30.84
#